data_AF-A0A1I4YB94-F1
#
_entry.id   AF-A0A1I4YB94-F1
#
_cell.length_a   1.000
_cell.length_b   1.000
_cell.length_c   1.000
_cell.angle_alpha   90.00
_cell.angle_beta   90.00
_cell.angle_gamma   90.00
#
_symmetry.space_group_name_H-M   'P 1'
#
loop_
_entity.id
_entity.type
_entity.pdbx_description
1 polymer ?
#
loop_
_entity_poly.entity_id
_entity_poly.type
_entity_poly.pdbx_seq_one_letter_code
_entity_poly.pdbx_strand_id
1 'polypeptide(L)'
;MDCQKIVKNLKHKNFVKVPNKGNWFEDGAAVYAKEIKDNIFLLFVILKDIEIENIQALIAHFDSFSSIGLKEPEQIMFYLSIKDKEDLHYFEKYLKISDN
;
A
#
# COMPACT_ATOMS: atom_id res chain seq x y z
N MET A 1 -1.13 -0.87 16.19
CA MET A 1 -2.10 -0.61 15.11
C MET A 1 -2.97 -1.87 14.98
N ASP A 2 -4.05 -1.90 14.20
CA ASP A 2 -4.81 -3.14 13.97
C ASP A 2 -4.76 -3.42 12.46
N CYS A 3 -3.68 -4.07 12.00
CA CYS A 3 -3.52 -4.45 10.60
C CYS A 3 -4.72 -5.23 10.06
N GLN A 4 -5.44 -5.99 10.89
CA GLN A 4 -6.62 -6.72 10.43
C GLN A 4 -7.75 -5.77 10.03
N LYS A 5 -7.96 -4.68 10.78
CA LYS A 5 -8.92 -3.63 10.40
C LYS A 5 -8.48 -2.90 9.12
N ILE A 6 -7.20 -2.57 8.99
CA ILE A 6 -6.67 -1.90 7.79
C ILE A 6 -6.84 -2.80 6.57
N VAL A 7 -6.41 -4.06 6.64
CA VAL A 7 -6.57 -5.03 5.55
C VAL A 7 -8.04 -5.23 5.18
N LYS A 8 -8.95 -5.29 6.17
CA LYS A 8 -10.40 -5.33 5.91
C LYS A 8 -10.87 -4.08 5.17
N ASN A 9 -10.49 -2.89 5.63
CA ASN A 9 -10.84 -1.63 4.98
C ASN A 9 -10.30 -1.53 3.54
N LEU A 10 -9.05 -1.97 3.31
CA LEU A 10 -8.45 -2.01 1.98
C LEU A 10 -9.25 -2.91 1.03
N LYS A 11 -9.62 -4.11 1.48
CA LYS A 11 -10.48 -5.02 0.70
C LYS A 11 -11.81 -4.37 0.33
N HIS A 12 -12.41 -3.58 1.22
CA HIS A 12 -13.65 -2.85 0.95
C HIS A 12 -13.49 -1.67 -0.01
N LYS A 13 -12.28 -1.09 -0.17
CA LYS A 13 -12.02 0.08 -1.04
C LYS A 13 -11.51 -0.29 -2.45
N ASN A 14 -11.77 -1.52 -2.92
CA ASN A 14 -11.34 -2.07 -4.21
C ASN A 14 -9.82 -2.21 -4.36
N PHE A 15 -9.09 -2.41 -3.26
CA PHE A 15 -7.69 -2.81 -3.35
C PHE A 15 -7.57 -4.31 -3.63
N VAL A 16 -6.69 -4.65 -4.56
CA VAL A 16 -6.39 -6.03 -4.93
C VAL A 16 -5.04 -6.40 -4.31
N LYS A 17 -4.98 -7.56 -3.65
CA LYS A 17 -3.72 -8.08 -3.11
C LYS A 17 -2.84 -8.55 -4.27
N VAL A 18 -1.60 -8.07 -4.31
CA VAL A 18 -0.63 -8.40 -5.35
C VAL A 18 0.38 -9.42 -4.83
N PRO A 19 0.78 -10.41 -5.63
CA PRO A 19 1.90 -11.28 -5.27
C PRO A 19 3.21 -10.48 -5.18
N ASN A 20 3.88 -10.53 -4.04
CA ASN A 20 5.25 -10.02 -3.91
C ASN A 20 6.22 -11.16 -4.26
N LYS A 21 6.74 -11.17 -5.49
CA LYS A 21 7.61 -12.26 -6.02
C LYS A 21 8.96 -11.76 -6.53
N GLY A 22 9.16 -10.45 -6.59
CA GLY A 22 10.41 -9.80 -6.93
C GLY A 22 11.09 -9.21 -5.70
N ASN A 23 12.13 -8.40 -5.95
CA ASN A 23 13.02 -7.91 -4.89
C ASN A 23 12.74 -6.46 -4.47
N TRP A 24 11.67 -5.85 -4.99
CA TRP A 24 11.39 -4.44 -4.72
C TRP A 24 10.84 -4.19 -3.30
N PHE A 25 9.95 -5.06 -2.82
CA PHE A 25 9.45 -4.99 -1.45
C PHE A 25 10.09 -6.08 -0.60
N GLU A 26 10.19 -5.84 0.70
CA GLU A 26 10.75 -6.80 1.65
C GLU A 26 10.05 -8.18 1.58
N ASP A 27 10.83 -9.24 1.79
CA ASP A 27 10.32 -10.60 1.77
C ASP A 27 9.22 -10.80 2.82
N GLY A 28 8.10 -11.37 2.37
CA GLY A 28 6.93 -11.58 3.22
C GLY A 28 6.04 -10.36 3.41
N ALA A 29 6.38 -9.20 2.83
CA ALA A 29 5.49 -8.04 2.79
C ALA A 29 4.19 -8.36 2.05
N ALA A 30 3.07 -7.88 2.60
CA ALA A 30 1.78 -7.96 1.92
C ALA A 30 1.53 -6.67 1.14
N VAL A 31 1.42 -6.78 -0.19
CA VAL A 31 1.19 -5.66 -1.09
C VAL A 31 -0.27 -5.63 -1.55
N TYR A 32 -0.90 -4.47 -1.43
CA TYR A 32 -2.25 -4.21 -1.93
C TYR A 32 -2.20 -3.01 -2.87
N ALA A 33 -2.81 -3.13 -4.05
CA ALA A 33 -2.77 -2.10 -5.08
C ALA A 33 -4.16 -1.72 -5.55
N LYS A 34 -4.33 -0.45 -5.88
CA LYS A 34 -5.51 0.10 -6.57
C LYS A 34 -5.01 1.04 -7.65
N GLU A 35 -5.47 0.82 -8.88
CA GLU A 35 -5.23 1.77 -9.95
C GLU A 35 -6.05 3.04 -9.71
N ILE A 36 -5.40 4.20 -9.81
CA ILE A 36 -6.03 5.51 -9.58
C ILE A 36 -6.04 6.38 -10.84
N LYS A 37 -5.18 6.07 -11.80
CA LYS A 37 -5.08 6.70 -13.13
C LYS A 37 -4.18 5.81 -14.00
N ASP A 38 -4.32 5.85 -15.32
CA ASP A 38 -3.54 5.06 -16.31
C ASP A 38 -2.16 4.62 -15.80
N ASN A 39 -2.03 3.35 -15.37
CA ASN A 39 -0.78 2.75 -14.89
C ASN A 39 -0.12 3.39 -13.64
N ILE A 40 -0.85 4.29 -12.97
CA ILE A 40 -0.53 4.89 -11.68
C ILE A 40 -1.34 4.18 -10.60
N PHE A 41 -0.63 3.60 -9.64
CA PHE A 41 -1.20 2.80 -8.59
C PHE A 41 -0.98 3.43 -7.22
N LEU A 42 -2.03 3.44 -6.42
CA LEU A 42 -1.94 3.61 -4.97
C LEU A 42 -1.65 2.25 -4.36
N LEU A 43 -0.52 2.14 -3.68
CA LEU A 43 -0.03 0.92 -3.04
C LEU A 43 -0.07 1.03 -1.54
N PHE A 44 -0.37 -0.09 -0.90
CA PHE A 44 -0.14 -0.33 0.51
C PHE A 44 0.75 -1.53 0.70
N VAL A 45 1.87 -1.34 1.38
CA VAL A 45 2.83 -2.37 1.71
C VAL A 45 2.82 -2.55 3.21
N ILE A 46 2.45 -3.74 3.67
CA ILE A 46 2.44 -4.09 5.09
C ILE A 46 3.63 -4.99 5.34
N LEU A 47 4.63 -4.46 6.03
CA LEU A 47 5.82 -5.20 6.42
C LEU A 47 5.50 -6.05 7.65
N LYS A 48 5.99 -7.30 7.66
CA LYS A 48 5.86 -8.18 8.82
C LYS A 48 7.08 -7.97 9.71
N ASP A 49 6.94 -7.15 10.73
CA ASP A 49 7.90 -7.16 11.84
C ASP A 49 7.22 -7.04 13.20
N ILE A 50 7.83 -7.66 14.22
CA ILE A 50 7.15 -8.30 15.36
C ILE A 50 6.67 -7.33 16.45
N GLU A 51 7.02 -6.04 16.40
CA GLU A 51 6.70 -5.12 17.51
C GLU A 51 5.98 -3.83 17.10
N ILE A 52 6.11 -3.39 15.85
CA ILE A 52 5.41 -2.23 15.31
C ILE A 52 5.06 -2.54 13.86
N GLU A 53 3.76 -2.68 13.58
CA GLU A 53 3.25 -2.84 12.22
C GLU A 53 3.72 -1.62 11.39
N ASN A 54 4.60 -1.85 10.40
CA ASN A 54 5.13 -0.79 9.55
C ASN A 54 4.39 -0.84 8.21
N ILE A 55 3.55 0.17 7.96
CA ILE A 55 2.77 0.27 6.74
C ILE A 55 3.37 1.39 5.89
N GLN A 56 3.55 1.11 4.61
CA GLN A 56 3.95 2.12 3.64
C GLN A 56 2.79 2.34 2.67
N ALA A 57 2.51 3.61 2.38
CA ALA A 57 1.60 4.03 1.33
C ALA A 57 2.40 4.70 0.21
N LEU A 58 2.21 4.26 -1.04
CA LEU A 58 2.94 4.80 -2.19
C LEU A 58 1.98 5.18 -3.31
N ILE A 59 2.29 6.23 -4.06
CA ILE A 59 1.73 6.44 -5.40
C ILE A 59 2.88 6.27 -6.38
N ALA A 60 2.75 5.33 -7.30
CA ALA A 60 3.82 4.99 -8.22
C ALA A 60 3.29 4.54 -9.59
N HIS A 61 4.06 4.85 -10.63
CA HIS A 61 3.82 4.43 -12.00
C HIS A 61 4.48 3.08 -12.25
N PHE A 62 3.74 2.14 -12.82
CA PHE A 62 4.20 0.82 -13.22
C PHE A 62 3.69 0.53 -14.63
N ASP A 63 4.42 -0.24 -15.44
CA ASP A 63 4.00 -0.60 -16.79
C ASP A 63 2.62 -1.29 -16.82
N SER A 64 2.28 -2.02 -15.76
CA SER A 64 1.01 -2.74 -15.61
C SER A 64 0.78 -3.19 -14.17
N PHE A 65 -0.47 -3.51 -13.84
CA PHE A 65 -0.81 -4.13 -12.56
C PHE A 65 0.02 -5.39 -12.25
N SER A 66 0.29 -6.22 -13.27
CA SER A 66 1.09 -7.44 -13.13
C SER A 66 2.56 -7.21 -12.79
N SER A 67 3.10 -6.02 -13.08
CA SER A 67 4.50 -5.71 -12.77
C SER A 67 4.73 -5.32 -11.31
N ILE A 68 3.66 -4.94 -10.59
CA ILE A 68 3.71 -4.60 -9.17
C ILE A 68 4.19 -5.83 -8.38
N GLY A 69 5.22 -5.64 -7.55
CA GLY A 69 5.79 -6.73 -6.75
C GLY A 69 6.66 -7.72 -7.54
N LEU A 70 6.91 -7.49 -8.83
CA LEU A 70 7.93 -8.21 -9.63
C LEU A 70 9.18 -7.37 -9.87
N LYS A 71 8.98 -6.07 -10.14
CA LYS A 71 10.06 -5.12 -10.41
C LYS A 71 9.76 -3.78 -9.77
N GLU A 72 10.76 -2.90 -9.77
CA GLU A 72 10.62 -1.52 -9.30
C GLU A 72 9.65 -0.73 -10.19
N PRO A 73 8.95 0.27 -9.64
CA PRO A 73 8.14 1.20 -10.44
C PRO A 73 9.03 2.01 -11.39
N GLU A 74 8.46 2.45 -12.51
CA GLU A 74 9.10 3.42 -13.39
C GLU A 74 9.28 4.78 -12.70
N GLN A 75 8.34 5.14 -11.81
CA GLN A 75 8.38 6.39 -11.05
C GLN A 75 7.65 6.27 -9.72
N ILE A 76 8.21 6.83 -8.65
CA ILE A 76 7.53 7.04 -7.37
C ILE A 76 7.14 8.53 -7.29
N MET A 77 5.85 8.79 -7.09
CA MET A 77 5.28 10.14 -7.00
C MET A 77 5.00 10.55 -5.56
N PHE A 78 4.73 9.56 -4.70
CA PHE A 78 4.46 9.77 -3.29
C PHE A 78 4.92 8.56 -2.49
N TYR A 79 5.44 8.81 -1.29
CA TYR A 79 5.80 7.80 -0.31
C TYR A 79 5.51 8.32 1.09
N LEU A 80 4.79 7.52 1.87
CA LEU A 80 4.55 7.75 3.30
C LEU A 80 4.82 6.46 4.06
N SER A 81 5.61 6.55 5.12
CA SER A 81 5.81 5.48 6.08
C SER A 81 4.99 5.80 7.32
N ILE A 82 4.06 4.90 7.66
CA ILE A 82 3.18 4.97 8.83
C ILE A 82 3.85 4.12 9.90
N LYS A 83 4.48 4.79 10.87
CA LYS A 83 5.29 4.13 11.90
C LYS A 83 4.61 4.09 13.26
N ASP A 84 3.61 4.94 13.48
CA ASP A 84 2.86 4.97 14.74
C ASP A 84 1.34 5.09 14.54
N LYS A 85 0.61 5.10 15.66
CA LYS A 85 -0.85 5.19 15.66
C LYS A 85 -1.36 6.57 15.23
N GLU A 86 -0.59 7.63 15.43
CA GLU A 86 -1.01 8.98 15.06
C GLU A 86 -0.94 9.14 13.53
N ASP A 87 0.15 8.69 12.92
CA ASP A 87 0.30 8.61 11.46
C ASP A 87 -0.88 7.88 10.81
N LEU A 88 -1.27 6.73 11.39
CA LEU A 88 -2.41 5.96 10.91
C LEU A 88 -3.71 6.74 11.05
N HIS A 89 -3.92 7.43 12.18
CA HIS A 89 -5.16 8.17 12.40
C HIS A 89 -5.35 9.29 11.36
N TYR A 90 -4.28 10.03 11.06
CA TYR A 90 -4.29 11.02 9.97
C TYR A 90 -4.55 10.38 8.62
N PHE A 91 -3.93 9.23 8.38
CA PHE A 91 -4.10 8.48 7.15
C PHE A 91 -5.54 7.98 6.95
N GLU A 92 -6.16 7.39 7.97
CA GLU A 92 -7.55 6.95 7.92
C GLU A 92 -8.50 8.13 7.68
N LYS A 93 -8.22 9.28 8.29
CA LYS A 93 -8.99 10.51 8.05
C LYS A 93 -8.89 10.92 6.57
N TYR A 94 -7.70 10.89 5.98
CA TYR A 94 -7.50 11.16 4.56
C TYR A 94 -8.31 10.20 3.67
N LEU A 95 -8.28 8.89 3.95
CA LEU A 95 -9.03 7.89 3.19
C LEU A 95 -10.55 8.01 3.33
N LYS A 96 -11.07 8.52 4.44
CA LYS A 96 -12.51 8.74 4.63
C LYS A 96 -13.01 9.99 3.90
N ILE A 97 -12.12 10.95 3.62
CA ILE A 97 -12.48 12.17 2.90
C ILE A 97 -12.71 11.89 1.39
N SER A 98 -12.14 10.81 0.84
CA SER A 98 -12.29 10.45 -0.57
C SER A 98 -13.63 9.79 -0.93
N ASP A 99 -14.56 9.64 0.01
CA ASP A 99 -15.89 9.02 -0.22
C ASP A 99 -16.97 10.08 -0.60
N ASN A 100 -16.59 11.24 -1.14
CA ASN A 100 -17.48 12.29 -1.66
C ASN A 100 -17.50 12.34 -3.19
#